data_AF-A0A6V8IAQ1-F1
#
_entry.id   AF-A0A6V8IAQ1-F1
#
_cell.length_a   1.000
_cell.length_b   1.000
_cell.length_c   1.000
_cell.angle_alpha   90.00
_cell.angle_beta   90.00
_cell.angle_gamma   90.00
#
_symmetry.space_group_name_H-M   'P 1'
#
loop_
_entity.id
_entity.type
_entity.pdbx_description
1 polymer ?
#
loop_
_entity_poly.entity_id
_entity_poly.type
_entity_poly.pdbx_seq_one_letter_code
_entity_poly.pdbx_strand_id
1 'polypeptide(L)'
;MTSFQLPPLWKAFDPDWYREEYKTVLGDVRALPDAQLQAWYEDQGAFSGHSPNRYFDEEWYRRNCSEALAEIVDGQYRSGFEHYCQKGFKTQSPHYLFSERYYTASAADMSLANLEKNGFANGYDHFLRSGDKEHRSGHLFFNPDMYLRNRPENPELAALSPFIHLLHASKSMPDSVQLSRHFDPAWYRVTHPQAVQAVEYGYTPNLLYQFLADFTPDGF
;
A
#
# COMPACT_ATOMS: atom_id res chain seq x y z
N MET A 1 -31.73 1.58 12.91
CA MET A 1 -31.39 1.50 11.47
C MET A 1 -29.89 1.26 11.42
N THR A 2 -29.46 0.04 11.14
CA THR A 2 -28.05 -0.29 10.92
C THR A 2 -27.64 0.37 9.59
N SER A 3 -26.79 1.39 9.63
CA SER A 3 -26.21 1.93 8.40
C SER A 3 -25.37 0.81 7.77
N PHE A 4 -25.64 0.50 6.50
CA PHE A 4 -24.76 -0.38 5.74
C PHE A 4 -23.45 0.38 5.52
N GLN A 5 -22.44 0.09 6.32
CA GLN A 5 -21.10 0.61 6.11
C GLN A 5 -20.39 -0.33 5.13
N LEU A 6 -19.99 0.21 3.98
CA LEU A 6 -19.14 -0.53 3.04
C LEU A 6 -17.82 -0.91 3.75
N PRO A 7 -17.29 -2.12 3.50
CA PRO A 7 -16.01 -2.49 4.07
C PRO A 7 -14.91 -1.52 3.59
N PRO A 8 -13.84 -1.32 4.39
CA PRO A 8 -12.70 -0.52 3.97
C PRO A 8 -12.14 -0.98 2.63
N LEU A 9 -11.71 -0.04 1.78
CA LEU A 9 -11.18 -0.36 0.44
C LEU A 9 -10.00 -1.32 0.50
N TRP A 10 -9.13 -1.17 1.49
CA TRP A 10 -7.98 -2.04 1.70
C TRP A 10 -8.34 -3.49 2.04
N LYS A 11 -9.59 -3.77 2.45
CA LYS A 11 -10.03 -5.12 2.84
C LYS A 11 -10.57 -5.94 1.67
N ALA A 12 -11.00 -5.30 0.60
CA ALA A 12 -11.65 -5.98 -0.53
C ALA A 12 -10.63 -6.74 -1.39
N PHE A 13 -11.01 -7.88 -1.95
CA PHE A 13 -10.24 -8.52 -3.02
C PHE A 13 -10.53 -7.79 -4.34
N ASP A 14 -9.47 -7.39 -5.08
CA ASP A 14 -9.58 -6.72 -6.38
C ASP A 14 -9.14 -7.70 -7.47
N PRO A 15 -10.08 -8.43 -8.11
CA PRO A 15 -9.75 -9.49 -9.04
C PRO A 15 -9.14 -8.96 -10.35
N ASP A 16 -9.50 -7.74 -10.78
CA ASP A 16 -8.95 -7.11 -11.98
C ASP A 16 -7.48 -6.72 -11.76
N TRP A 17 -7.20 -6.05 -10.64
CA TRP A 17 -5.83 -5.73 -10.26
C TRP A 17 -5.00 -6.99 -10.05
N TYR A 18 -5.53 -7.99 -9.35
CA TYR A 18 -4.80 -9.22 -9.02
C TYR A 18 -4.37 -9.99 -10.27
N ARG A 19 -5.23 -10.07 -11.30
CA ARG A 19 -4.89 -10.68 -12.59
C ARG A 19 -3.78 -9.98 -13.32
N GLU A 20 -3.69 -8.65 -13.20
CA GLU A 20 -2.65 -7.87 -13.86
C GLU A 20 -1.34 -7.88 -13.09
N GLU A 21 -1.42 -7.79 -11.76
CA GLU A 21 -0.26 -7.82 -10.87
C GLU A 21 0.49 -9.15 -10.99
N TYR A 22 -0.24 -10.26 -10.84
CA TYR A 22 0.35 -11.60 -10.78
C TYR A 22 0.28 -12.33 -12.13
N LYS A 23 0.11 -11.61 -13.26
CA LYS A 23 -0.10 -12.21 -14.59
C LYS A 23 1.00 -13.18 -15.03
N THR A 24 2.23 -12.98 -14.58
CA THR A 24 3.39 -13.81 -14.93
C THR A 24 3.43 -15.13 -14.16
N VAL A 25 2.74 -15.23 -13.02
CA VAL A 25 2.77 -16.41 -12.13
C VAL A 25 1.45 -17.16 -12.07
N LEU A 26 0.32 -16.52 -12.42
CA LEU A 26 -1.01 -17.14 -12.30
C LEU A 26 -1.27 -18.27 -13.31
N GLY A 27 -0.65 -18.25 -14.49
CA GLY A 27 -0.95 -19.22 -15.55
C GLY A 27 -2.46 -19.29 -15.85
N ASP A 28 -3.03 -20.49 -15.86
CA ASP A 28 -4.45 -20.73 -16.14
C ASP A 28 -5.39 -20.16 -15.06
N VAL A 29 -4.91 -19.97 -13.82
CA VAL A 29 -5.68 -19.40 -12.71
C VAL A 29 -6.16 -17.98 -13.06
N ARG A 30 -5.42 -17.26 -13.90
CA ARG A 30 -5.78 -15.90 -14.34
C ARG A 30 -7.15 -15.85 -15.03
N ALA A 31 -7.57 -16.93 -15.69
CA ALA A 31 -8.84 -17.00 -16.41
C ALA A 31 -10.03 -17.42 -15.53
N LEU A 32 -9.81 -17.73 -14.24
CA LEU A 32 -10.89 -18.10 -13.33
C LEU A 32 -11.89 -16.95 -13.16
N PRO A 33 -13.19 -17.24 -12.97
CA PRO A 33 -14.17 -16.24 -12.53
C PRO A 33 -13.77 -15.60 -11.19
N ASP A 34 -14.18 -14.35 -10.95
CA ASP A 34 -13.74 -13.56 -9.79
C ASP A 34 -13.89 -14.29 -8.44
N ALA A 35 -15.03 -14.95 -8.20
CA ALA A 35 -15.26 -15.69 -6.96
C ALA A 35 -14.29 -16.87 -6.79
N GLN A 36 -13.94 -17.55 -7.89
CA GLN A 36 -12.98 -18.66 -7.86
C GLN A 36 -11.54 -18.16 -7.75
N LEU A 37 -11.23 -17.03 -8.37
CA LEU A 37 -9.93 -16.36 -8.23
C LEU A 37 -9.71 -15.87 -6.79
N GLN A 38 -10.74 -15.31 -6.16
CA GLN A 38 -10.70 -14.94 -4.75
C GLN A 38 -10.48 -16.18 -3.85
N ALA A 39 -11.23 -17.27 -4.08
CA ALA A 39 -11.03 -18.51 -3.34
C ALA A 39 -9.60 -19.07 -3.52
N TRP A 40 -9.06 -18.99 -4.74
CA TRP A 40 -7.67 -19.37 -5.00
C TRP A 40 -6.67 -18.47 -4.26
N TYR A 41 -6.90 -17.16 -4.23
CA TYR A 41 -6.09 -16.23 -3.44
C TYR A 41 -6.14 -16.61 -1.96
N GLU A 42 -7.32 -16.84 -1.39
CA GLU A 42 -7.49 -17.17 0.03
C GLU A 42 -6.83 -18.50 0.42
N ASP A 43 -6.77 -19.46 -0.51
CA ASP A 43 -6.19 -20.78 -0.31
C ASP A 43 -4.67 -20.84 -0.60
N GLN A 44 -4.21 -20.19 -1.67
CA GLN A 44 -2.84 -20.30 -2.20
C GLN A 44 -2.11 -18.96 -2.26
N GLY A 45 -2.76 -17.93 -2.79
CA GLY A 45 -2.12 -16.63 -3.04
C GLY A 45 -1.66 -15.92 -1.77
N ALA A 46 -2.52 -15.84 -0.75
CA ALA A 46 -2.23 -15.21 0.52
C ALA A 46 -1.00 -15.85 1.19
N PHE A 47 -0.95 -17.18 1.23
CA PHE A 47 0.19 -17.93 1.77
C PHE A 47 1.48 -17.66 0.99
N SER A 48 1.37 -17.52 -0.33
CA SER A 48 2.50 -17.22 -1.23
C SER A 48 2.98 -15.77 -1.17
N GLY A 49 2.42 -14.95 -0.27
CA GLY A 49 2.81 -13.55 -0.12
C GLY A 49 2.22 -12.63 -1.19
N HIS A 50 1.10 -13.01 -1.81
CA HIS A 50 0.38 -12.09 -2.68
C HIS A 50 -0.42 -11.08 -1.86
N SER A 51 -0.47 -9.84 -2.33
CA SER A 51 -1.43 -8.84 -1.90
C SER A 51 -2.81 -9.13 -2.54
N PRO A 52 -3.93 -8.81 -1.87
CA PRO A 52 -5.28 -8.99 -2.41
C PRO A 52 -5.75 -7.85 -3.32
N ASN A 53 -5.13 -6.68 -3.18
CA ASN A 53 -5.48 -5.44 -3.86
C ASN A 53 -4.28 -4.48 -3.82
N ARG A 54 -4.38 -3.38 -4.57
CA ARG A 54 -3.33 -2.34 -4.65
C ARG A 54 -3.09 -1.54 -3.36
N TYR A 55 -4.01 -1.59 -2.39
CA TYR A 55 -3.97 -0.76 -1.18
C TYR A 55 -3.23 -1.43 -0.03
N PHE A 56 -2.92 -2.72 -0.13
CA PHE A 56 -2.16 -3.47 0.85
C PHE A 56 -0.89 -4.03 0.19
N ASP A 57 0.25 -3.87 0.84
CA ASP A 57 1.56 -4.32 0.39
C ASP A 57 2.05 -5.42 1.33
N GLU A 58 1.82 -6.67 0.93
CA GLU A 58 2.12 -7.87 1.73
C GLU A 58 3.62 -8.02 2.03
N GLU A 59 4.47 -7.75 1.04
CA GLU A 59 5.92 -7.82 1.22
C GLU A 59 6.40 -6.74 2.19
N TRP A 60 5.97 -5.49 1.98
CA TRP A 60 6.33 -4.39 2.86
C TRP A 60 5.85 -4.63 4.29
N TYR A 61 4.60 -5.10 4.44
CA TYR A 61 3.98 -5.31 5.74
C TYR A 61 4.71 -6.39 6.55
N ARG A 62 5.04 -7.53 5.93
CA ARG A 62 5.80 -8.61 6.57
C ARG A 62 7.20 -8.18 6.99
N ARG A 63 7.84 -7.32 6.18
CA ARG A 63 9.18 -6.81 6.47
C ARG A 63 9.18 -5.83 7.65
N ASN A 64 8.15 -4.99 7.77
CA ASN A 64 8.12 -3.88 8.73
C ASN A 64 7.29 -4.15 9.99
N CYS A 65 6.54 -5.25 10.05
CA CYS A 65 5.82 -5.66 11.24
C CYS A 65 6.42 -6.97 11.80
N SER A 66 7.38 -6.83 12.72
CA SER A 66 8.06 -7.98 13.34
C SER A 66 7.11 -8.92 14.07
N GLU A 67 6.06 -8.37 14.69
CA GLU A 67 4.98 -9.13 15.31
C GLU A 67 4.24 -9.99 14.29
N ALA A 68 3.82 -9.42 13.16
CA ALA A 68 3.17 -10.17 12.09
C ALA A 68 4.09 -11.27 11.55
N LEU A 69 5.37 -10.97 11.32
CA LEU A 69 6.34 -11.96 10.85
C LEU A 69 6.47 -13.14 11.83
N ALA A 70 6.60 -12.86 13.13
CA ALA A 70 6.69 -13.89 14.16
C ALA A 70 5.42 -14.75 14.21
N GLU A 71 4.24 -14.12 14.22
CA GLU A 71 2.97 -14.84 14.31
C GLU A 71 2.64 -15.63 13.03
N ILE A 72 3.16 -15.22 11.86
CA ILE A 72 3.11 -16.02 10.63
C ILE A 72 4.04 -17.24 10.72
N VAL A 73 5.28 -17.06 11.20
CA VAL A 73 6.23 -18.18 11.39
C VAL A 73 5.71 -19.21 12.39
N ASP A 74 5.02 -18.76 13.44
CA ASP A 74 4.37 -19.60 14.44
C ASP A 74 3.06 -20.25 13.93
N GLY A 75 2.63 -19.93 12.71
CA GLY A 75 1.43 -20.49 12.08
C GLY A 75 0.11 -19.96 12.63
N GLN A 76 0.10 -18.82 13.35
CA GLN A 76 -1.13 -18.19 13.84
C GLN A 76 -1.88 -17.44 12.73
N TYR A 77 -1.15 -16.92 11.74
CA TYR A 77 -1.70 -16.24 10.57
C TYR A 77 -1.08 -16.80 9.29
N ARG A 78 -1.88 -16.89 8.22
CA ARG A 78 -1.43 -17.39 6.91
C ARG A 78 -0.66 -16.35 6.10
N SER A 79 -0.93 -15.07 6.35
CA SER A 79 -0.35 -13.95 5.63
C SER A 79 -0.32 -12.68 6.47
N GLY A 80 0.47 -11.69 6.02
CA GLY A 80 0.49 -10.35 6.57
C GLY A 80 -0.88 -9.67 6.47
N PHE A 81 -1.58 -9.87 5.35
CA PHE A 81 -2.92 -9.36 5.13
C PHE A 81 -3.93 -9.89 6.14
N GLU A 82 -3.87 -11.19 6.45
CA GLU A 82 -4.75 -11.79 7.46
C GLU A 82 -4.47 -11.21 8.85
N HIS A 83 -3.20 -11.12 9.24
CA HIS A 83 -2.79 -10.46 10.47
C HIS A 83 -3.27 -9.00 10.52
N TYR A 84 -3.09 -8.24 9.44
CA TYR A 84 -3.52 -6.86 9.35
C TYR A 84 -5.04 -6.73 9.54
N CYS A 85 -5.84 -7.56 8.88
CA CYS A 85 -7.30 -7.55 9.02
C CYS A 85 -7.78 -7.85 10.44
N GLN A 86 -7.08 -8.69 11.19
CA GLN A 86 -7.50 -9.12 12.53
C GLN A 86 -6.94 -8.25 13.65
N LYS A 87 -5.71 -7.75 13.49
CA LYS A 87 -4.95 -7.10 14.56
C LYS A 87 -4.24 -5.84 14.07
N GLY A 88 -3.49 -5.95 12.98
CA GLY A 88 -2.56 -4.92 12.54
C GLY A 88 -3.21 -3.59 12.13
N PHE A 89 -4.44 -3.59 11.61
CA PHE A 89 -5.09 -2.36 11.12
C PHE A 89 -5.20 -1.23 12.15
N LYS A 90 -5.11 -1.55 13.45
CA LYS A 90 -5.23 -0.55 14.52
C LYS A 90 -4.01 0.35 14.67
N THR A 91 -2.84 -0.14 14.29
CA THR A 91 -1.56 0.52 14.62
C THR A 91 -0.51 0.43 13.53
N GLN A 92 -0.60 -0.58 12.67
CA GLN A 92 0.41 -0.87 11.65
C GLN A 92 0.04 -0.22 10.33
N SER A 93 1.05 0.01 9.50
CA SER A 93 0.88 0.65 8.19
C SER A 93 0.88 -0.40 7.08
N PRO A 94 -0.20 -0.52 6.28
CA PRO A 94 -0.35 -1.59 5.31
C PRO A 94 0.43 -1.38 4.00
N HIS A 95 1.02 -0.21 3.77
CA HIS A 95 1.60 0.17 2.50
C HIS A 95 2.75 1.16 2.70
N TYR A 96 3.84 1.03 1.94
CA TYR A 96 5.08 1.83 2.12
C TYR A 96 4.92 3.35 1.93
N LEU A 97 3.85 3.77 1.26
CA LEU A 97 3.48 5.19 1.05
C LEU A 97 2.42 5.72 2.02
N PHE A 98 2.05 4.97 3.05
CA PHE A 98 1.16 5.42 4.10
C PHE A 98 1.75 5.10 5.47
N SER A 99 1.60 6.00 6.44
CA SER A 99 1.97 5.76 7.83
C SER A 99 0.81 6.10 8.75
N GLU A 100 0.27 5.09 9.43
CA GLU A 100 -0.85 5.25 10.37
C GLU A 100 -0.47 6.24 11.48
N ARG A 101 0.76 6.13 12.01
CA ARG A 101 1.30 7.05 13.03
C ARG A 101 1.44 8.47 12.50
N TYR A 102 1.99 8.65 11.30
CA TYR A 102 2.12 9.98 10.70
C TYR A 102 0.76 10.64 10.48
N TYR A 103 -0.18 9.89 9.89
CA TYR A 103 -1.47 10.42 9.49
C TYR A 103 -2.30 10.85 10.71
N THR A 104 -2.40 9.98 11.72
CA THR A 104 -3.19 10.25 12.93
C THR A 104 -2.55 11.28 13.87
N ALA A 105 -1.23 11.49 13.80
CA ALA A 105 -0.55 12.55 14.54
C ALA A 105 -0.83 13.97 13.99
N SER A 106 -1.29 14.08 12.74
CA SER A 106 -1.37 15.36 12.02
C SER A 106 -2.54 16.26 12.41
N ALA A 107 -3.59 15.73 13.07
CA ALA A 107 -4.77 16.51 13.43
C ALA A 107 -5.31 16.15 14.83
N ALA A 108 -5.78 17.17 15.54
CA ALA A 108 -6.62 16.96 16.70
C ALA A 108 -7.88 16.19 16.25
N ASP A 109 -8.25 15.16 17.00
CA ASP A 109 -9.42 14.30 16.76
C ASP A 109 -9.25 13.14 15.74
N MET A 110 -8.01 12.68 15.46
CA MET A 110 -7.75 11.46 14.68
C MET A 110 -7.43 10.22 15.52
N SER A 111 -7.90 10.17 16.77
CA SER A 111 -7.79 8.95 17.58
C SER A 111 -8.58 7.80 16.93
N LEU A 112 -8.12 6.55 17.08
CA LEU A 112 -8.84 5.38 16.59
C LEU A 112 -10.30 5.35 17.05
N ALA A 113 -10.57 5.69 18.32
CA ALA A 113 -11.92 5.76 18.87
C ALA A 113 -12.81 6.80 18.16
N ASN A 114 -12.24 7.96 17.77
CA ASN A 114 -13.00 8.94 17.01
C ASN A 114 -13.23 8.51 15.55
N LEU A 115 -12.23 7.88 14.93
CA LEU A 115 -12.37 7.32 13.58
C LEU A 115 -13.48 6.25 13.55
N GLU A 116 -13.48 5.32 14.50
CA GLU A 116 -14.52 4.30 14.66
C GLU A 116 -15.90 4.92 14.88
N LYS A 117 -16.01 5.95 15.74
CA LYS A 117 -17.27 6.67 15.97
C LYS A 117 -17.82 7.33 14.70
N ASN A 118 -16.94 7.73 13.79
CA ASN A 118 -17.29 8.32 12.50
C ASN A 118 -17.41 7.29 11.36
N GLY A 119 -17.38 6.00 11.68
CA GLY A 119 -17.56 4.93 10.70
C GLY A 119 -16.34 4.71 9.80
N PHE A 120 -15.14 4.83 10.35
CA PHE A 120 -13.88 4.42 9.73
C PHE A 120 -13.23 3.32 10.54
N ALA A 121 -12.63 2.34 9.88
CA ALA A 121 -11.93 1.25 10.57
C ALA A 121 -10.62 1.71 11.23
N ASN A 122 -9.92 2.66 10.61
CA ASN A 122 -8.64 3.22 11.05
C ASN A 122 -8.31 4.49 10.25
N GLY A 123 -7.11 5.06 10.47
CA GLY A 123 -6.61 6.22 9.76
C GLY A 123 -6.48 5.95 8.26
N TYR A 124 -6.03 4.75 7.87
CA TYR A 124 -5.93 4.39 6.46
C TYR A 124 -7.29 4.31 5.73
N ASP A 125 -8.33 3.78 6.36
CA ASP A 125 -9.69 3.78 5.79
C ASP A 125 -10.21 5.20 5.60
N HIS A 126 -10.01 6.07 6.60
CA HIS A 126 -10.33 7.49 6.46
C HIS A 126 -9.52 8.15 5.33
N PHE A 127 -8.23 7.86 5.23
CA PHE A 127 -7.36 8.40 4.20
C PHE A 127 -7.82 8.02 2.79
N LEU A 128 -8.08 6.73 2.53
CA LEU A 128 -8.53 6.25 1.22
C LEU A 128 -9.92 6.79 0.83
N ARG A 129 -10.82 7.01 1.79
CA ARG A 129 -12.20 7.47 1.51
C ARG A 129 -12.30 9.00 1.36
N SER A 130 -11.54 9.73 2.17
CA SER A 130 -11.66 11.19 2.32
C SER A 130 -10.30 11.89 2.26
N GLY A 131 -9.32 11.46 3.06
CA GLY A 131 -8.06 12.17 3.24
C GLY A 131 -7.28 12.44 1.95
N ASP A 132 -7.27 11.49 1.02
CA ASP A 132 -6.60 11.65 -0.27
C ASP A 132 -7.27 12.74 -1.13
N LYS A 133 -8.62 12.76 -1.18
CA LYS A 133 -9.39 13.81 -1.89
C LYS A 133 -9.23 15.19 -1.27
N GLU A 134 -8.94 15.23 0.03
CA GLU A 134 -8.60 16.45 0.77
C GLU A 134 -7.12 16.85 0.62
N HIS A 135 -6.35 16.16 -0.21
CA HIS A 135 -4.92 16.39 -0.44
C HIS A 135 -4.08 16.30 0.84
N ARG A 136 -4.53 15.52 1.83
CA ARG A 136 -3.74 15.26 3.03
C ARG A 136 -2.58 14.34 2.69
N SER A 137 -1.43 14.57 3.32
CA SER A 137 -0.32 13.64 3.23
C SER A 137 -0.55 12.46 4.18
N GLY A 138 -0.51 11.24 3.64
CA GLY A 138 -0.53 10.00 4.43
C GLY A 138 0.86 9.56 4.91
N HIS A 139 1.93 10.15 4.38
CA HIS A 139 3.31 9.78 4.69
C HIS A 139 4.28 10.91 4.34
N LEU A 140 5.34 11.08 5.13
CA LEU A 140 6.44 12.04 4.87
C LEU A 140 7.03 11.99 3.45
N PHE A 141 7.02 10.83 2.79
CA PHE A 141 7.57 10.63 1.45
C PHE A 141 6.53 10.74 0.33
N PHE A 142 5.30 11.14 0.66
CA PHE A 142 4.24 11.40 -0.31
C PHE A 142 3.51 12.72 0.02
N ASN A 143 3.74 13.74 -0.80
CA ASN A 143 3.01 15.00 -0.77
C ASN A 143 2.07 15.06 -2.00
N PRO A 144 0.73 15.04 -1.82
CA PRO A 144 -0.23 15.02 -2.91
C PRO A 144 -0.05 16.15 -3.93
N ASP A 145 0.13 17.39 -3.48
CA ASP A 145 0.26 18.56 -4.36
C ASP A 145 1.56 18.53 -5.16
N MET A 146 2.66 18.08 -4.55
CA MET A 146 3.93 17.91 -5.25
C MET A 146 3.85 16.82 -6.31
N TYR A 147 3.24 15.68 -5.97
CA TYR A 147 3.02 14.60 -6.92
C TYR A 147 2.17 15.06 -8.11
N LEU A 148 1.04 15.73 -7.87
CA LEU A 148 0.17 16.23 -8.94
C LEU A 148 0.87 17.21 -9.88
N ARG A 149 1.79 18.04 -9.35
CA ARG A 149 2.56 19.00 -10.16
C ARG A 149 3.61 18.32 -11.02
N ASN A 150 4.22 17.24 -10.52
CA ASN A 150 5.39 16.61 -11.13
C ASN A 150 5.05 15.39 -11.99
N ARG A 151 3.85 14.82 -11.84
CA ARG A 151 3.42 13.64 -12.61
C ARG A 151 3.23 13.97 -14.09
N PRO A 152 3.46 13.02 -15.00
CA PRO A 152 3.00 13.14 -16.38
C PRO A 152 1.45 13.17 -16.41
N GLU A 153 0.89 13.86 -17.41
CA GLU A 153 -0.54 13.84 -17.65
C GLU A 153 -1.00 12.43 -18.07
N ASN A 154 -2.07 11.95 -17.45
CA ASN A 154 -2.77 10.74 -17.86
C ASN A 154 -4.29 10.98 -17.78
N PRO A 155 -4.96 11.21 -18.93
CA PRO A 155 -6.40 11.48 -18.95
C PRO A 155 -7.26 10.36 -18.36
N GLU A 156 -6.84 9.10 -18.49
CA GLU A 156 -7.60 7.93 -17.99
C GLU A 156 -7.68 7.90 -16.46
N LEU A 157 -6.69 8.47 -15.80
CA LEU A 157 -6.60 8.49 -14.34
C LEU A 157 -6.97 9.87 -13.74
N ALA A 158 -7.25 10.88 -14.58
CA ALA A 158 -7.39 12.27 -14.14
C ALA A 158 -8.46 12.50 -13.04
N ALA A 159 -9.49 11.65 -12.99
CA ALA A 159 -10.54 11.73 -11.98
C ALA A 159 -10.16 11.11 -10.61
N LEU A 160 -9.03 10.40 -10.52
CA LEU A 160 -8.57 9.77 -9.29
C LEU A 160 -7.90 10.80 -8.37
N SER A 161 -8.12 10.65 -7.07
CA SER A 161 -7.40 11.42 -6.05
C SER A 161 -5.91 11.05 -6.04
N PRO A 162 -5.01 11.90 -5.50
CA PRO A 162 -3.58 11.82 -5.75
C PRO A 162 -2.92 10.47 -5.41
N PHE A 163 -3.18 9.93 -4.23
CA PHE A 163 -2.65 8.64 -3.79
C PHE A 163 -3.22 7.51 -4.63
N ILE A 164 -4.54 7.48 -4.82
CA ILE A 164 -5.19 6.46 -5.66
C ILE A 164 -4.65 6.53 -7.10
N HIS A 165 -4.44 7.73 -7.66
CA HIS A 165 -3.82 7.89 -8.96
C HIS A 165 -2.42 7.28 -9.00
N LEU A 166 -1.58 7.52 -7.99
CA LEU A 166 -0.25 6.91 -7.90
C LEU A 166 -0.32 5.37 -7.86
N LEU A 167 -1.26 4.80 -7.11
CA LEU A 167 -1.45 3.35 -7.04
C LEU A 167 -2.05 2.74 -8.32
N HIS A 168 -2.63 3.56 -9.21
CA HIS A 168 -3.08 3.14 -10.54
C HIS A 168 -2.05 3.40 -11.64
N ALA A 169 -1.04 4.22 -11.36
CA ALA A 169 0.06 4.49 -12.28
C ALA A 169 1.11 3.36 -12.25
N SER A 170 2.14 3.48 -13.08
CA SER A 170 3.27 2.55 -13.07
C SER A 170 3.96 2.50 -11.71
N LYS A 171 4.34 1.31 -11.24
CA LYS A 171 5.13 1.13 -10.02
C LYS A 171 6.50 1.82 -10.08
N SER A 172 7.02 2.07 -11.27
CA SER A 172 8.26 2.83 -11.51
C SER A 172 8.06 4.36 -11.49
N MET A 173 6.83 4.86 -11.30
CA MET A 173 6.58 6.31 -11.20
C MET A 173 7.51 7.02 -10.20
N PRO A 174 7.78 6.47 -8.99
CA PRO A 174 8.69 7.09 -8.04
C PRO A 174 10.17 7.11 -8.48
N ASP A 175 10.55 6.44 -9.57
CA ASP A 175 11.92 6.48 -10.12
C ASP A 175 12.22 7.75 -10.92
N SER A 176 11.18 8.49 -11.29
CA SER A 176 11.28 9.67 -12.16
C SER A 176 10.44 10.85 -11.68
N VAL A 177 9.42 10.61 -10.86
CA VAL A 177 8.58 11.64 -10.27
C VAL A 177 8.90 11.81 -8.80
N GLN A 178 9.32 13.02 -8.44
CA GLN A 178 9.53 13.39 -7.04
C GLN A 178 8.20 13.51 -6.31
N LEU A 179 7.96 12.60 -5.35
CA LEU A 179 6.72 12.52 -4.57
C LEU A 179 6.73 13.45 -3.34
N SER A 180 7.90 13.78 -2.81
CA SER A 180 8.05 14.75 -1.73
C SER A 180 9.44 15.38 -1.76
N ARG A 181 9.62 16.48 -1.03
CA ARG A 181 10.93 17.13 -0.86
C ARG A 181 11.96 16.26 -0.11
N HIS A 182 11.52 15.16 0.50
CA HIS A 182 12.35 14.31 1.34
C HIS A 182 13.08 13.22 0.55
N PHE A 183 12.73 13.03 -0.72
CA PHE A 183 13.38 12.07 -1.60
C PHE A 183 13.50 12.64 -3.00
N ASP A 184 14.72 12.67 -3.54
CA ASP A 184 14.99 13.03 -4.93
C ASP A 184 15.45 11.77 -5.68
N PRO A 185 14.62 11.21 -6.58
CA PRO A 185 14.97 9.98 -7.28
C PRO A 185 16.13 10.15 -8.26
N ALA A 186 16.34 11.34 -8.83
CA ALA A 186 17.44 11.60 -9.74
C ALA A 186 18.77 11.63 -8.99
N TRP A 187 18.81 12.30 -7.84
CA TRP A 187 19.98 12.31 -6.96
C TRP A 187 20.26 10.92 -6.38
N TYR A 188 19.23 10.20 -5.91
CA TYR A 188 19.39 8.89 -5.28
C TYR A 188 19.94 7.85 -6.27
N ARG A 189 19.46 7.86 -7.52
CA ARG A 189 19.98 7.01 -8.62
C ARG A 189 21.48 7.18 -8.83
N VAL A 190 21.97 8.42 -8.82
CA VAL A 190 23.40 8.72 -9.07
C VAL A 190 24.27 8.30 -7.89
N THR A 191 23.77 8.47 -6.67
CA THR A 191 24.54 8.22 -5.45
C THR A 191 24.46 6.79 -4.93
N HIS A 192 23.46 6.01 -5.37
CA HIS A 192 23.24 4.62 -4.93
C HIS A 192 23.05 3.66 -6.13
N PRO A 193 24.09 3.39 -6.93
CA PRO A 193 24.00 2.47 -8.07
C PRO A 193 23.49 1.07 -7.72
N GLN A 194 23.76 0.60 -6.50
CA GLN A 194 23.25 -0.67 -5.98
C GLN A 194 21.73 -0.68 -5.83
N ALA A 195 21.11 0.45 -5.47
CA ALA A 195 19.65 0.55 -5.40
C ALA A 195 19.03 0.50 -6.80
N VAL A 196 19.71 1.06 -7.80
CA VAL A 196 19.31 0.95 -9.21
C VAL A 196 19.35 -0.50 -9.67
N GLN A 197 20.44 -1.22 -9.37
CA GLN A 197 20.56 -2.65 -9.67
C GLN A 197 19.47 -3.48 -8.98
N ALA A 198 19.10 -3.15 -7.74
CA ALA A 198 18.03 -3.82 -7.03
C ALA A 198 16.68 -3.70 -7.76
N VAL A 199 16.37 -2.50 -8.27
CA VAL A 199 15.15 -2.26 -9.07
C VAL A 199 15.23 -2.96 -10.43
N GLU A 200 16.37 -2.86 -11.13
CA GLU A 200 16.56 -3.48 -12.46
C GLU A 200 16.45 -5.01 -12.42
N TYR A 201 16.89 -5.64 -11.33
CA TYR A 201 16.75 -7.09 -11.12
C TYR A 201 15.41 -7.49 -10.50
N GLY A 202 14.53 -6.53 -10.20
CA GLY A 202 13.19 -6.78 -9.69
C GLY A 202 13.13 -7.18 -8.21
N TYR A 203 14.16 -6.88 -7.42
CA TYR A 203 14.13 -7.09 -5.97
C TYR A 203 13.23 -6.08 -5.25
N THR A 204 13.08 -4.89 -5.82
CA THR A 204 12.16 -3.86 -5.32
C THR A 204 11.48 -3.15 -6.48
N PRO A 205 10.24 -2.66 -6.32
CA PRO A 205 9.47 -2.09 -7.42
C PRO A 205 9.98 -0.74 -7.92
N ASN A 206 10.65 0.04 -7.07
CA ASN A 206 11.19 1.36 -7.40
C ASN A 206 12.22 1.82 -6.36
N LEU A 207 12.91 2.91 -6.67
CA LEU A 207 13.99 3.49 -5.86
C LEU A 207 13.51 4.01 -4.51
N LEU A 208 12.29 4.55 -4.43
CA LEU A 208 11.74 5.01 -3.15
C LEU A 208 11.44 3.82 -2.22
N TYR A 209 10.90 2.74 -2.75
CA TYR A 209 10.70 1.50 -2.00
C TYR A 209 12.04 0.96 -1.48
N GLN A 210 13.05 0.87 -2.33
CA GLN A 210 14.39 0.43 -1.92
C GLN A 210 14.97 1.33 -0.82
N PHE A 211 14.89 2.66 -1.00
CA PHE A 211 15.34 3.62 0.00
C PHE A 211 14.65 3.41 1.34
N LEU A 212 13.32 3.27 1.35
CA LEU A 212 12.57 3.04 2.57
C LEU A 212 12.92 1.69 3.19
N ALA A 213 13.03 0.62 2.40
CA ALA A 213 13.38 -0.73 2.88
C ALA A 213 14.78 -0.82 3.52
N ASP A 214 15.72 0.04 3.11
CA ASP A 214 17.07 0.15 3.66
C ASP A 214 17.14 1.09 4.87
N PHE A 215 16.33 2.15 4.88
CA PHE A 215 16.33 3.17 5.93
C PHE A 215 15.49 2.78 7.15
N THR A 216 14.56 1.83 7.00
CA THR A 216 13.63 1.41 8.07
C THR A 216 13.79 -0.04 8.56
N PRO A 217 14.99 -0.56 8.90
CA PRO A 217 15.05 -1.84 9.59
C PRO A 217 14.24 -1.84 10.91
N ASP A 218 14.11 -0.67 11.57
CA ASP A 218 13.44 -0.50 12.87
C ASP A 218 12.48 0.72 12.95
N GLY A 219 11.82 1.11 11.86
CA GLY A 219 10.49 1.73 12.00
C GLY A 219 10.15 3.05 11.28
N PHE A 220 8.85 3.16 11.04
CA PHE A 220 8.02 4.36 11.13
C PHE A 220 6.77 4.07 11.95
#